data_AF-A0AAE8MEX1-F1
#
_entry.id   AF-A0AAE8MEX1-F1
#
_cell.length_a   1.000
_cell.length_b   1.000
_cell.length_c   1.000
_cell.angle_alpha   90.00
_cell.angle_beta   90.00
_cell.angle_gamma   90.00
#
_symmetry.space_group_name_H-M   'P 1'
#
loop_
_entity.id
_entity.type
_entity.pdbx_description
1 polymer ?
#
loop_
_entity_poly.entity_id
_entity_poly.type
_entity_poly.pdbx_seq_one_letter_code
_entity_poly.pdbx_strand_id
1 'polypeptide(L)'
;MWTLRAVTPTWRMIHGLKGYLDLAPLGNVVAELSETAIKLAQGQSSRPDTKALVQFKHHSGGVKVPADKLRVHLSDLYSVEFQELKMKSWLERASESGMDPLITAYMNGILENDAPMMFPYMGEQGEYSGL
;
A
#
# COMPACT_ATOMS: atom_id res chain seq x y z
N MET A 1 -2.70 25.04 43.36
CA MET A 1 -1.66 24.30 42.63
C MET A 1 -2.39 23.37 41.66
N TRP A 2 -2.58 23.79 40.40
CA TRP A 2 -3.35 23.02 39.42
C TRP A 2 -2.37 22.40 38.42
N THR A 3 -2.19 21.09 38.47
CA THR A 3 -1.46 20.35 37.44
C THR A 3 -2.43 20.04 36.30
N LEU A 4 -2.31 20.78 35.19
CA LEU A 4 -2.84 20.36 33.90
C LEU A 4 -2.14 19.04 33.53
N ARG A 5 -2.85 17.91 33.67
CA ARG A 5 -2.48 16.69 32.96
C ARG A 5 -2.66 16.99 31.48
N ALA A 6 -1.56 17.12 30.75
CA ALA A 6 -1.58 17.04 29.31
C ALA A 6 -2.23 15.70 28.93
N VAL A 7 -3.47 15.76 28.46
CA VAL A 7 -4.09 14.64 27.76
C VAL A 7 -3.36 14.57 26.44
N THR A 8 -2.35 13.70 26.35
CA THR A 8 -1.74 13.36 25.06
C THR A 8 -2.86 12.91 24.14
N PRO A 9 -3.11 13.58 23.00
CA PRO A 9 -4.12 13.12 22.08
C PRO A 9 -3.64 11.77 21.55
N THR A 10 -4.42 10.72 21.82
CA THR A 10 -4.19 9.37 21.30
C THR A 10 -4.61 9.32 19.83
N TRP A 11 -3.93 10.10 18.98
CA TRP A 11 -3.85 9.77 17.57
C TRP A 11 -2.90 8.57 17.48
N ARG A 12 -3.43 7.38 17.72
CA ARG A 12 -2.69 6.17 17.40
C ARG A 12 -2.99 5.87 15.94
N MET A 13 -1.93 5.88 15.13
CA MET A 13 -1.62 4.95 14.04
C MET A 13 -2.75 3.98 13.67
N ILE A 14 -2.86 3.62 12.39
CA ILE A 14 -3.63 2.43 11.96
C ILE A 14 -3.19 1.25 12.85
N HIS A 15 -4.01 0.92 13.86
CA HIS A 15 -3.62 -0.01 14.90
C HIS A 15 -3.36 -1.36 14.23
N GLY A 16 -2.18 -1.94 14.48
CA GLY A 16 -1.82 -3.24 13.92
C GLY A 16 -1.14 -3.23 12.55
N LEU A 17 -1.03 -2.08 11.86
CA LEU A 17 -0.26 -2.02 10.61
C LEU A 17 1.24 -2.09 10.91
N LYS A 18 1.89 -3.14 10.41
CA LYS A 18 3.30 -3.43 10.63
C LYS A 18 3.99 -3.67 9.28
N GLY A 19 5.27 -3.35 9.21
CA GLY A 19 6.08 -3.48 7.99
C GLY A 19 6.16 -2.17 7.22
N TYR A 20 6.06 -2.24 5.89
CA TYR A 20 6.40 -1.15 4.99
C TYR A 20 5.26 -0.87 4.00
N LEU A 21 5.02 0.41 3.73
CA LEU A 21 4.29 0.84 2.55
C LEU A 21 5.29 1.23 1.46
N ASP A 22 4.98 0.82 0.24
CA ASP A 22 5.74 1.13 -0.96
C ASP A 22 4.75 1.60 -2.01
N LEU A 23 4.84 2.88 -2.39
CA LEU A 23 3.89 3.54 -3.29
C LEU A 23 4.60 3.85 -4.61
N ALA A 24 4.31 3.05 -5.63
CA ALA A 24 4.81 3.29 -6.97
C ALA A 24 4.05 4.43 -7.67
N PRO A 25 4.72 5.35 -8.38
CA PRO A 25 4.04 6.32 -9.22
C PRO A 25 3.18 5.62 -10.28
N LEU A 26 1.90 6.02 -10.40
CA LEU A 26 0.94 5.36 -11.31
C LEU A 26 1.45 5.28 -12.76
N GLY A 27 2.11 6.34 -13.25
CA GLY A 27 2.67 6.35 -14.60
C GLY A 27 3.70 5.24 -14.83
N ASN A 28 4.54 4.94 -13.84
CA ASN A 28 5.53 3.87 -13.92
C ASN A 28 4.84 2.50 -13.96
N VAL A 29 3.85 2.29 -13.09
CA VAL A 29 3.05 1.05 -13.05
C VAL A 29 2.37 0.81 -14.41
N VAL A 30 1.73 1.82 -14.99
CA VAL A 30 1.06 1.72 -16.29
C VAL A 30 2.05 1.41 -17.42
N ALA A 31 3.21 2.08 -17.43
CA ALA A 31 4.25 1.83 -18.43
C ALA A 31 4.77 0.39 -18.33
N GLU A 32 5.06 -0.09 -17.12
CA GLU A 32 5.54 -1.44 -16.88
C GLU A 32 4.51 -2.52 -17.24
N LEU A 33 3.23 -2.29 -16.93
CA LEU A 33 2.14 -3.19 -17.31
C LEU A 33 2.00 -3.26 -18.83
N SER A 34 2.06 -2.11 -19.50
CA SER A 34 1.97 -2.01 -20.95
C SER A 34 3.11 -2.77 -21.63
N GLU A 35 4.33 -2.56 -21.15
CA GLU A 35 5.52 -3.27 -21.64
C GLU A 35 5.40 -4.79 -21.44
N THR A 36 4.92 -5.22 -20.27
CA THR A 36 4.70 -6.65 -19.97
C THR A 36 3.66 -7.26 -20.91
N ALA A 37 2.54 -6.57 -21.14
CA ALA A 37 1.49 -7.01 -22.06
C ALA A 37 1.99 -7.11 -23.51
N ILE A 38 2.79 -6.14 -23.96
CA ILE A 38 3.40 -6.15 -25.31
C ILE A 38 4.36 -7.32 -25.46
N LYS A 39 5.24 -7.57 -24.49
CA LYS A 39 6.18 -8.71 -24.51
C LYS A 39 5.45 -10.05 -24.55
N LEU A 40 4.36 -10.19 -23.80
CA LEU A 40 3.49 -11.36 -23.82
C LEU A 40 2.86 -11.56 -25.20
N ALA A 41 2.30 -10.50 -25.79
CA ALA A 41 1.67 -10.56 -27.11
C ALA A 41 2.68 -10.88 -28.23
N GLN A 42 3.94 -10.46 -28.08
CA GLN A 42 5.02 -10.74 -29.03
C GLN A 42 5.66 -12.12 -28.85
N GLY A 43 5.20 -12.94 -27.89
CA GLY A 43 5.80 -14.25 -27.61
C GLY A 43 7.22 -14.17 -27.07
N GLN A 44 7.63 -13.02 -26.53
CA GLN A 44 8.96 -12.79 -25.97
C GLN A 44 9.06 -13.23 -24.50
N SER A 45 8.01 -13.84 -23.97
CA SER A 45 8.04 -14.51 -22.66
C SER A 45 8.92 -15.76 -22.73
N SER A 46 10.11 -15.63 -22.14
CA SER A 46 11.20 -16.58 -21.95
C SER A 46 10.92 -18.08 -22.22
N ARG A 47 11.78 -18.66 -23.06
CA ARG A 47 12.04 -20.07 -23.41
C ARG A 47 10.95 -20.83 -24.22
N PRO A 48 11.30 -21.39 -25.41
CA PRO A 48 10.39 -22.16 -26.27
C PRO A 48 9.79 -23.45 -25.68
N ASP A 49 10.22 -23.87 -24.49
CA ASP A 49 10.01 -25.25 -23.98
C ASP A 49 9.27 -25.33 -22.64
N THR A 50 8.76 -24.20 -22.13
CA THR A 50 8.03 -24.14 -20.86
C THR A 50 6.59 -23.71 -21.10
N LYS A 51 5.64 -24.57 -20.72
CA LYS A 51 4.19 -24.27 -20.61
C LYS A 51 4.00 -22.85 -20.11
N ALA A 52 3.08 -22.09 -20.72
CA ALA A 52 2.79 -20.69 -20.38
C ALA A 52 2.87 -20.43 -18.87
N LEU A 53 3.99 -19.86 -18.42
CA LEU A 53 4.25 -19.60 -17.01
C LEU A 53 3.44 -18.37 -16.61
N VAL A 54 2.51 -18.53 -15.67
CA VAL A 54 1.84 -17.41 -15.02
C VAL A 54 2.91 -16.64 -14.24
N GLN A 55 3.06 -15.35 -14.55
CA GLN A 55 4.01 -14.47 -13.88
C GLN A 55 3.26 -13.54 -12.93
N PHE A 56 3.67 -13.52 -11.67
CA PHE A 56 3.22 -12.55 -10.68
C PHE A 56 4.27 -11.44 -10.60
N LYS A 57 3.83 -10.19 -10.82
CA LYS A 57 4.71 -9.02 -10.74
C LYS A 57 4.18 -8.05 -9.69
N HIS A 58 5.04 -7.73 -8.72
CA HIS A 58 4.80 -6.62 -7.80
C HIS A 58 5.41 -5.35 -8.39
N HIS A 59 4.64 -4.26 -8.41
CA HIS A 59 5.11 -2.96 -8.88
C HIS A 59 5.55 -2.11 -7.69
N SER A 60 6.86 -1.99 -7.52
CA SER A 60 7.49 -1.29 -6.42
C SER A 60 7.86 0.14 -6.81
N GLY A 61 7.69 1.09 -5.89
CA GLY A 61 8.26 2.43 -6.00
C GLY A 61 9.74 2.50 -5.59
N GLY A 62 10.28 1.40 -5.06
CA GLY A 62 11.67 1.29 -4.60
C GLY A 62 11.93 1.93 -3.23
N VAL A 63 10.89 2.48 -2.57
CA VAL A 63 11.04 3.21 -1.32
C VAL A 63 10.41 2.42 -0.18
N LYS A 64 11.25 1.96 0.76
CA LYS A 64 10.80 1.31 1.98
C LYS A 64 10.30 2.36 2.98
N VAL A 65 8.99 2.56 3.10
CA VAL A 65 8.42 3.50 4.09
C VAL A 65 7.86 2.72 5.27
N PRO A 66 8.47 2.76 6.47
CA PRO A 66 7.85 2.19 7.66
C PRO A 66 6.45 2.76 7.86
N ALA A 67 5.52 1.90 8.28
CA ALA A 67 4.13 2.29 8.53
C ALA A 67 3.98 3.58 9.36
N ASP A 68 4.78 3.71 10.42
CA ASP A 68 4.81 4.85 11.35
C ASP A 68 5.49 6.10 10.80
N LYS A 69 6.06 6.02 9.60
CA LYS A 69 6.70 7.12 8.88
C LYS A 69 5.94 7.54 7.63
N LEU A 70 4.81 6.90 7.32
CA LEU A 70 4.02 7.21 6.14
C LEU A 70 3.61 8.69 6.08
N ARG A 71 3.12 9.26 7.19
CA ARG A 71 2.73 10.68 7.25
C ARG A 71 3.88 11.59 6.84
N VAL A 72 5.06 11.36 7.41
CA VAL A 72 6.27 12.17 7.15
C VAL A 72 6.65 12.05 5.68
N HIS A 73 6.74 10.82 5.17
CA HIS A 73 7.10 10.56 3.78
C HIS A 73 6.14 11.25 2.79
N LEU A 74 4.83 11.15 3.00
CA LEU A 74 3.84 11.81 2.14
C LEU A 74 3.91 13.33 2.25
N SER A 75 4.17 13.85 3.45
CA SER A 75 4.28 15.29 3.67
C SER A 75 5.47 15.88 2.91
N ASP A 76 6.62 15.20 2.96
CA ASP A 76 7.81 15.57 2.21
C ASP A 76 7.58 15.47 0.70
N LEU A 77 6.97 14.38 0.23
CA LEU A 77 6.73 14.11 -1.19
C LEU A 77 5.83 15.16 -1.84
N TYR A 78 4.75 15.56 -1.16
CA TYR A 78 3.78 16.51 -1.69
C TYR A 78 4.01 17.95 -1.21
N SER A 79 4.97 18.19 -0.32
CA SER A 79 5.20 19.49 0.32
C SER A 79 3.95 20.07 0.99
N VAL A 80 3.16 19.21 1.65
CA VAL A 80 1.94 19.57 2.39
C VAL A 80 1.87 18.84 3.73
N GLU A 81 1.12 19.38 4.68
CA GLU A 81 0.87 18.71 5.97
C GLU A 81 -0.28 17.70 5.85
N PHE A 82 -0.02 16.45 6.23
CA PHE A 82 -1.06 15.43 6.35
C PHE A 82 -1.58 15.31 7.79
N GLN A 83 -2.90 15.26 7.95
CA GLN A 83 -3.53 14.94 9.23
C GLN A 83 -3.79 13.43 9.34
N GLU A 84 -3.54 12.87 10.52
CA GLU A 84 -3.90 11.50 10.82
C GLU A 84 -5.34 11.40 11.33
N LEU A 85 -6.08 10.42 10.82
CA LEU A 85 -7.45 10.10 11.22
C LEU A 85 -7.56 8.66 11.66
N LYS A 86 -8.50 8.37 12.56
CA LYS A 86 -8.91 6.98 12.82
C LYS A 86 -9.44 6.37 11.53
N MET A 87 -9.05 5.13 11.22
CA MET A 87 -9.42 4.48 9.96
C MET A 87 -10.94 4.49 9.70
N LYS A 88 -11.76 4.26 10.73
CA LYS A 88 -13.23 4.34 10.61
C LYS A 88 -13.70 5.73 10.15
N SER A 89 -13.18 6.79 10.79
CA SER A 89 -13.50 8.17 10.41
C SER A 89 -12.97 8.55 9.03
N TRP A 90 -11.85 7.94 8.60
CA TRP A 90 -11.33 8.11 7.25
C TRP A 90 -12.24 7.43 6.22
N LEU A 91 -12.68 6.19 6.47
CA LEU A 91 -13.60 5.45 5.58
C LEU A 91 -14.94 6.16 5.41
N GLU A 92 -15.51 6.68 6.50
CA GLU A 92 -16.75 7.47 6.46
C GLU A 92 -16.59 8.68 5.52
N ARG A 93 -15.54 9.49 5.71
CA ARG A 93 -15.26 10.67 4.85
C ARG A 93 -14.97 10.30 3.40
N ALA A 94 -14.22 9.22 3.19
CA ALA A 94 -13.88 8.76 1.84
C ALA A 94 -15.14 8.27 1.10
N SER A 95 -16.03 7.55 1.79
CA SER A 95 -17.32 7.14 1.24
C SER A 95 -18.21 8.33 0.89
N GLU A 96 -18.29 9.34 1.77
CA GLU A 96 -19.02 10.59 1.50
C GLU A 96 -18.44 11.36 0.31
N SER A 97 -17.13 11.22 0.08
CA SER A 97 -16.42 11.83 -1.05
C SER A 97 -16.52 11.02 -2.36
N GLY A 98 -17.31 9.93 -2.38
CA GLY A 98 -17.57 9.13 -3.57
C GLY A 98 -16.64 7.93 -3.78
N MET A 99 -15.94 7.47 -2.74
CA MET A 99 -15.19 6.21 -2.82
C MET A 99 -16.12 5.03 -3.12
N ASP A 100 -15.67 4.13 -4.00
CA ASP A 100 -16.45 2.97 -4.42
C ASP A 100 -16.88 2.11 -3.21
N PRO A 101 -18.18 1.76 -3.09
CA PRO A 101 -18.67 0.93 -1.98
C PRO A 101 -17.93 -0.40 -1.82
N LEU A 102 -17.39 -0.98 -2.89
CA LEU A 102 -16.59 -2.21 -2.84
C LEU A 102 -15.29 -2.00 -2.06
N ILE A 103 -14.61 -0.86 -2.24
CA ILE A 103 -13.41 -0.52 -1.48
C ILE A 103 -13.77 -0.38 0.00
N THR A 104 -14.85 0.34 0.29
CA THR A 104 -15.33 0.53 1.67
C THR A 104 -15.68 -0.80 2.35
N ALA A 105 -16.41 -1.70 1.65
CA ALA A 105 -16.77 -3.01 2.16
C ALA A 105 -15.54 -3.89 2.43
N TYR A 106 -14.56 -3.89 1.51
CA TYR A 106 -13.31 -4.62 1.69
C TYR A 106 -12.54 -4.14 2.92
N MET A 107 -12.39 -2.82 3.08
CA MET A 107 -11.65 -2.24 4.21
C MET A 107 -12.35 -2.50 5.54
N ASN A 108 -13.69 -2.42 5.59
CA ASN A 108 -14.46 -2.79 6.78
C ASN A 108 -14.25 -4.26 7.16
N GLY A 109 -14.26 -5.18 6.20
CA GLY A 109 -13.98 -6.59 6.45
C GLY A 109 -12.60 -6.84 7.04
N ILE A 110 -11.59 -6.04 6.69
CA ILE A 110 -10.26 -6.15 7.32
C ILE A 110 -10.28 -5.63 8.75
N LEU A 111 -10.98 -4.50 9.00
CA LEU A 111 -11.06 -3.90 10.33
C LEU A 111 -11.83 -4.76 11.34
N GLU A 112 -12.84 -5.50 10.89
CA GLU A 112 -13.63 -6.40 11.74
C GLU A 112 -12.83 -7.58 12.28
N ASN A 113 -11.77 -7.99 11.58
CA ASN A 113 -10.97 -9.16 11.94
C ASN A 113 -9.93 -8.90 13.06
N ASP A 114 -9.73 -7.65 13.49
CA ASP A 114 -8.76 -7.17 14.52
C ASP A 114 -7.33 -7.76 14.43
N ALA A 115 -6.99 -8.35 13.29
CA ALA A 115 -5.71 -8.99 13.04
C ALA A 115 -4.67 -7.92 12.66
N PRO A 116 -3.42 -8.03 13.15
CA PRO A 116 -2.36 -7.12 12.74
C PRO A 116 -2.09 -7.24 11.23
N MET A 117 -2.24 -6.13 10.53
CA MET A 117 -2.02 -6.02 9.09
C MET A 117 -0.51 -5.94 8.81
N MET A 118 0.08 -7.07 8.38
CA MET A 118 1.50 -7.14 8.03
C MET A 118 1.70 -6.86 6.54
N PHE A 119 2.51 -5.84 6.21
CA PHE A 119 2.95 -5.55 4.85
C PHE A 119 4.46 -5.78 4.69
N PRO A 120 4.89 -6.91 4.12
CA PRO A 120 6.28 -7.09 3.75
C PRO A 120 6.65 -6.10 2.65
N TYR A 121 7.90 -5.65 2.63
CA TYR A 121 8.40 -4.90 1.48
C TYR A 121 8.66 -5.88 0.33
N MET A 122 7.97 -5.69 -0.79
CA MET A 122 8.03 -6.57 -1.96
C MET A 122 8.83 -5.97 -3.13
N GLY A 123 9.57 -4.88 -2.89
CA GLY A 123 10.43 -4.23 -3.87
C GLY A 123 11.89 -4.70 -3.84
N GLU A 124 12.21 -5.76 -3.09
CA GLU A 124 13.53 -6.38 -3.19
C GLU A 124 13.60 -7.16 -4.50
N GLN A 125 14.60 -6.88 -5.33
CA GLN A 125 14.90 -7.75 -6.47
C GLN A 125 15.58 -9.01 -5.93
N GLY A 126 14.78 -10.02 -5.61
CA GLY A 126 15.24 -11.31 -5.06
C GLY A 126 14.31 -12.45 -5.44
N GLU A 127 14.84 -13.35 -6.29
CA GLU A 127 14.40 -14.70 -6.66
C GLU A 127 13.09 -15.22 -6.03
N TYR A 128 12.02 -15.27 -6.83
CA TYR A 128 10.97 -16.28 -6.65
C TYR A 128 11.60 -17.67 -6.91
N SER A 129 12.30 -18.21 -5.91
CA SER A 129 12.57 -19.63 -5.83
C SER A 129 11.27 -20.33 -5.44
N GLY A 130 10.88 -21.32 -6.23
CA GLY A 130 9.52 -21.85 -6.29
C GLY A 130 8.93 -22.33 -4.96
N LEU A 131 7.61 -22.17 -4.88
CA LEU A 131 6.74 -23.13 -4.19
C LEU A 131 6.27 -24.17 -5.20
#